data_AF-A0A957EXE7-F1
#
_entry.id   AF-A0A957EXE7-F1
#
_cell.length_a   1.000
_cell.length_b   1.000
_cell.length_c   1.000
_cell.angle_alpha   90.00
_cell.angle_beta   90.00
_cell.angle_gamma   90.00
#
_symmetry.space_group_name_H-M   'P 1'
#
loop_
_entity.id
_entity.type
_entity.pdbx_description
1 polymer ?
#
loop_
_entity_poly.entity_id
_entity_poly.type
_entity_poly.pdbx_seq_one_letter_code
_entity_poly.pdbx_strand_id
1 'polypeptide(L)'
;MLPSRLQEIVDDFGYCVGEEKLEYLLDLAEQLPPLPTWLEGKRDDMEQVHECMSPVFIFAEKQPNNTFSFYFDIPPEAPTVRG
;
A
#
# COMPACT_ATOMS: atom_id res chain seq x y z
N MET A 1 6.92 1.97 -19.11
CA MET A 1 5.45 1.75 -19.17
C MET A 1 5.03 1.08 -17.88
N LEU A 2 3.91 1.49 -17.31
CA LEU A 2 3.36 0.88 -16.10
C LEU A 2 2.60 -0.41 -16.47
N PRO A 3 2.49 -1.40 -15.55
CA PRO A 3 1.58 -2.53 -15.72
C PRO A 3 0.13 -2.05 -15.89
N SER A 4 -0.67 -2.77 -16.67
CA SER A 4 -2.04 -2.33 -17.03
C SER A 4 -2.89 -1.92 -15.83
N ARG A 5 -2.87 -2.70 -14.75
CA ARG A 5 -3.62 -2.37 -13.52
C ARG A 5 -3.16 -1.08 -12.85
N LEU A 6 -1.87 -0.79 -12.86
CA LEU A 6 -1.36 0.46 -12.31
C LEU A 6 -1.67 1.64 -13.24
N GLN A 7 -1.65 1.42 -14.55
CA GLN A 7 -2.06 2.43 -15.53
C GLN A 7 -3.55 2.78 -15.37
N GLU A 8 -4.41 1.78 -15.17
CA GLU A 8 -5.85 1.98 -14.90
C GLU A 8 -6.06 2.89 -13.68
N ILE A 9 -5.39 2.62 -12.55
CA ILE A 9 -5.48 3.47 -11.34
C ILE A 9 -5.02 4.91 -11.63
N VAL A 10 -3.92 5.09 -12.37
CA VAL A 10 -3.41 6.42 -12.73
C VAL A 10 -4.41 7.18 -13.62
N ASP A 11 -5.01 6.49 -14.58
CA ASP A 11 -6.01 7.06 -15.48
C ASP A 11 -7.27 7.45 -14.70
N ASP A 12 -7.75 6.61 -13.77
CA ASP A 12 -8.88 6.90 -12.88
C ASP A 12 -8.63 8.17 -12.05
N PHE A 13 -7.46 8.30 -11.41
CA PHE A 13 -7.07 9.54 -10.72
C PHE A 13 -7.02 10.76 -11.65
N GLY A 14 -6.76 10.56 -12.94
CA GLY A 14 -6.77 11.61 -13.96
C GLY A 14 -8.17 12.15 -14.25
N TYR A 15 -9.22 11.34 -14.04
CA TYR A 15 -10.62 11.74 -14.20
C TYR A 15 -11.19 12.42 -12.94
N CYS A 16 -10.69 12.10 -11.74
CA CYS A 16 -11.12 12.71 -10.48
C CYS A 16 -10.73 14.20 -10.36
N VAL A 17 -11.60 15.01 -9.75
CA VAL A 17 -11.38 16.45 -9.51
C VAL A 17 -11.60 16.80 -8.04
N GLY A 18 -10.71 17.62 -7.47
CA GLY A 18 -10.86 18.14 -6.11
C GLY A 18 -10.90 17.03 -5.05
N GLU A 19 -11.98 16.98 -4.26
CA GLU A 19 -12.17 16.02 -3.16
C GLU A 19 -12.34 14.57 -3.65
N GLU A 20 -12.80 14.35 -4.89
CA GLU A 20 -12.96 13.01 -5.48
C GLU A 20 -11.65 12.22 -5.50
N LYS A 21 -10.50 12.91 -5.61
CA LYS A 21 -9.19 12.25 -5.54
C LYS A 21 -8.92 11.69 -4.15
N LEU A 22 -9.31 12.42 -3.11
CA LEU A 22 -9.14 11.95 -1.75
C LEU A 22 -10.06 10.76 -1.48
N GLU A 23 -11.32 10.84 -1.91
CA GLU A 23 -12.28 9.73 -1.79
C GLU A 23 -11.76 8.47 -2.49
N TYR A 24 -11.30 8.58 -3.74
CA TYR A 24 -10.75 7.44 -4.48
C TYR A 24 -9.48 6.88 -3.84
N LEU A 25 -8.60 7.72 -3.29
CA LEU A 25 -7.44 7.27 -2.52
C LEU A 25 -7.85 6.44 -1.30
N LEU A 26 -8.88 6.89 -0.58
CA LEU A 26 -9.39 6.17 0.59
C LEU A 26 -10.04 4.83 0.19
N ASP A 27 -10.74 4.77 -0.93
CA ASP A 27 -11.29 3.52 -1.47
C ASP A 27 -10.18 2.49 -1.79
N LEU A 28 -9.03 2.94 -2.31
CA LEU A 28 -7.86 2.08 -2.54
C LEU A 28 -7.23 1.62 -1.21
N ALA A 29 -7.16 2.51 -0.21
CA ALA A 29 -6.63 2.19 1.11
C ALA A 29 -7.43 1.07 1.82
N GLU A 30 -8.74 1.03 1.62
CA GLU A 30 -9.63 -0.01 2.15
C GLU A 30 -9.48 -1.37 1.45
N GLN A 31 -9.04 -1.37 0.19
CA GLN A 31 -8.78 -2.60 -0.58
C GLN A 31 -7.44 -3.24 -0.22
N LEU A 32 -6.55 -2.52 0.47
CA LEU A 32 -5.27 -3.05 0.91
C LEU A 32 -5.50 -4.24 1.85
N PRO A 33 -5.04 -5.46 1.50
CA PRO A 33 -5.24 -6.63 2.33
C PRO A 33 -4.63 -6.45 3.72
N PRO A 34 -5.21 -7.08 4.75
CA PRO A 34 -4.59 -7.11 6.07
C PRO A 34 -3.24 -7.82 6.01
N LEU A 35 -2.37 -7.49 6.97
CA LEU A 35 -1.10 -8.17 7.15
C LEU A 35 -1.36 -9.67 7.41
N PRO A 36 -0.65 -10.59 6.75
CA PRO A 36 -0.88 -12.01 6.97
C PRO A 36 -0.41 -12.42 8.37
N THR A 37 -1.07 -13.44 8.93
CA THR A 37 -0.87 -13.90 10.33
C THR A 37 0.58 -14.26 10.69
N TRP A 38 1.41 -14.62 9.72
CA TRP A 38 2.82 -14.95 9.96
C TRP A 38 3.75 -13.73 10.08
N LEU A 39 3.28 -12.54 9.67
CA LEU A 39 3.93 -11.24 9.87
C LEU A 39 3.32 -10.44 11.04
N GLU A 40 2.13 -10.80 11.51
CA GLU A 40 1.48 -10.11 12.64
C GLU A 40 2.40 -10.05 13.87
N GLY A 41 2.64 -8.83 14.35
CA GLY A 41 3.50 -8.58 15.51
C GLY A 41 5.01 -8.74 15.25
N LYS A 42 5.43 -9.01 14.02
CA LYS A 42 6.85 -9.20 13.65
C LYS A 42 7.46 -8.00 12.94
N ARG A 43 7.18 -6.80 13.44
CA ARG A 43 7.75 -5.55 12.89
C ARG A 43 9.29 -5.54 12.89
N ASP A 44 9.91 -6.24 13.83
CA ASP A 44 11.38 -6.38 13.92
C ASP A 44 11.98 -7.16 12.73
N ASP A 45 11.17 -7.97 12.04
CA ASP A 45 11.56 -8.72 10.83
C ASP A 45 11.21 -7.95 9.54
N MET A 46 10.67 -6.72 9.66
CA MET A 46 10.25 -5.86 8.55
C MET A 46 11.11 -4.61 8.47
N GLU A 47 11.16 -3.99 7.29
CA GLU A 47 11.87 -2.73 7.07
C GLU A 47 10.97 -1.55 7.42
N GLN A 48 11.44 -0.65 8.30
CA GLN A 48 10.71 0.57 8.66
C GLN A 48 10.97 1.68 7.63
N VAL A 49 9.91 2.39 7.22
CA VAL A 49 10.01 3.59 6.37
C VAL A 49 10.12 4.83 7.27
N HIS A 50 11.34 5.34 7.44
CA HIS A 50 11.64 6.41 8.38
C HIS A 50 11.19 7.80 7.92
N GLU A 51 10.86 7.96 6.64
CA GLU A 51 10.40 9.21 6.04
C GLU A 51 8.93 9.52 6.37
N CYS A 52 8.17 8.53 6.83
CA CYS A 52 6.78 8.70 7.23
C CYS A 52 6.67 9.17 8.68
N MET A 53 5.76 10.11 8.95
CA MET A 53 5.42 10.49 10.33
C MET A 53 4.64 9.39 11.07
N SER A 54 3.89 8.58 10.32
CA SER A 54 3.22 7.38 10.82
C SER A 54 4.16 6.19 10.76
N PRO A 55 4.09 5.23 11.70
CA PRO A 55 4.94 4.04 11.68
C PRO A 55 4.53 3.11 10.54
N VAL A 56 5.31 3.10 9.46
CA VAL A 56 5.09 2.26 8.26
C VAL A 56 6.17 1.19 8.20
N PHE A 57 5.77 -0.07 8.01
CA PHE A 57 6.69 -1.20 7.83
C PHE A 57 6.38 -1.95 6.54
N ILE A 58 7.42 -2.43 5.87
CA ILE A 58 7.32 -3.15 4.60
C ILE A 58 8.09 -4.47 4.71
N PHE A 59 7.47 -5.55 4.25
CA PHE A 59 8.14 -6.82 3.98
C PHE A 59 8.06 -7.14 2.49
N ALA A 60 9.19 -7.49 1.88
CA ALA A 60 9.28 -7.86 0.47
C ALA A 60 9.74 -9.31 0.34
N GLU A 61 8.90 -10.16 -0.25
CA GLU A 61 9.21 -11.56 -0.51
C GLU A 61 9.45 -11.80 -2.00
N LYS A 62 10.61 -12.36 -2.35
CA LYS A 62 10.88 -12.79 -3.72
C LYS A 62 10.22 -14.15 -4.00
N GLN A 63 9.37 -14.19 -5.01
CA GLN A 63 8.65 -15.39 -5.43
C GLN A 63 9.47 -16.26 -6.41
N PRO A 64 9.18 -17.58 -6.54
CA PRO A 64 9.92 -18.49 -7.43
C PRO A 64 9.90 -18.11 -8.91
N ASN A 65 8.86 -17.41 -9.36
CA ASN A 65 8.70 -16.88 -10.71
C ASN A 65 9.47 -15.56 -10.93
N ASN A 66 10.37 -15.18 -10.01
CA ASN A 66 11.15 -13.94 -10.04
C ASN A 66 10.31 -12.65 -9.94
N THR A 67 9.10 -12.72 -9.37
CA THR A 67 8.32 -11.53 -8.96
C THR A 67 8.52 -11.24 -7.48
N PHE A 68 7.99 -10.11 -6.99
CA PHE A 68 7.98 -9.77 -5.57
C PHE A 68 6.54 -9.66 -5.07
N SER A 69 6.31 -10.12 -3.84
CA SER A 69 5.13 -9.84 -3.05
C SER A 69 5.51 -8.83 -1.98
N PHE A 70 4.75 -7.75 -1.88
CA PHE A 70 4.96 -6.72 -0.85
C PHE A 70 3.83 -6.79 0.17
N TYR A 71 4.19 -6.67 1.44
CA TYR A 71 3.28 -6.65 2.57
C TYR A 71 3.55 -5.38 3.37
N PHE A 72 2.47 -4.68 3.72
CA PHE A 72 2.53 -3.39 4.36
C PHE A 72 1.83 -3.46 5.71
N ASP A 73 2.51 -3.05 6.77
CA ASP A 73 1.89 -2.78 8.07
C ASP A 73 1.83 -1.27 8.26
N ILE A 74 0.62 -0.73 8.10
CA ILE A 74 0.33 0.69 8.17
C ILE A 74 -0.89 0.88 9.07
N PRO A 75 -0.81 1.75 10.09
CA PRO A 75 -1.90 1.96 11.02
C PRO A 75 -3.18 2.45 10.33
N PRO A 76 -4.36 1.97 10.75
CA PRO A 76 -5.64 2.36 10.15
C PRO A 76 -5.95 3.86 10.31
N GLU A 77 -5.39 4.53 11.33
CA GLU A 77 -5.50 5.97 11.53
C GLU A 77 -4.72 6.82 10.52
N ALA A 78 -3.89 6.20 9.67
CA ALA A 78 -3.14 6.86 8.59
C ALA A 78 -3.65 6.46 7.19
N PRO A 79 -4.95 6.70 6.86
CA PRO A 79 -5.56 6.12 5.68
C PRO A 79 -5.00 6.69 4.36
N THR A 80 -4.52 7.94 4.36
CA THR A 80 -3.87 8.54 3.18
C THR A 80 -2.45 8.04 2.94
N VAL A 81 -1.82 7.39 3.93
CA VAL A 81 -0.53 6.70 3.76
C VAL A 81 -0.77 5.25 3.31
N ARG A 82 -1.95 4.69 3.62
CA ARG A 82 -2.38 3.34 3.20
C ARG A 82 -2.81 3.26 1.74
N GLY A 83 -3.45 4.31 1.22
CA GLY A 83 -3.86 4.42 -0.19
C GLY A 83 -2.72 4.87 -1.07
#